data_AF-A0A2R7ISK4-F1
#
_entry.id   AF-A0A2R7ISK4-F1
#
_cell.length_a   1.000
_cell.length_b   1.000
_cell.length_c   1.000
_cell.angle_alpha   90.00
_cell.angle_beta   90.00
_cell.angle_gamma   90.00
#
_symmetry.space_group_name_H-M   'P 1'
#
loop_
_entity.id
_entity.type
_entity.pdbx_description
1 polymer ?
#
loop_
_entity_poly.entity_id
_entity_poly.type
_entity_poly.pdbx_seq_one_letter_code
_entity_poly.pdbx_strand_id
1 'polypeptide(L)'
;MRDMATNRDTLAFFPRSPQAAAVESVRPVSATSGASMDQISMTRPPWWRRKTMAWLAVLIAVVAVAVIYSRSARNSLIVDDALVATAVARTESFRDFVPLRGQVEPRSTVFVAALQGGQVARVIATDGMIVTAGQPLAQIFNPQFLVAVTSQEAEITSRLGDISARTLSILRGRRDLEQNTAATEQALADAEDEYGKQKILFDKGIITRPRLDPFEAKRRYYRERLATIRRSSATELAVAAREQSRIRVAESQLDENLTTVRGTRDALMLRAPVAGRLTNFRLQPGQTVAPADNVGQVDSEGSYK
;
A
#
# COMPACT_ATOMS: atom_id res chain seq x y z
N MET A 1 33.29 35.85 -19.28
CA MET A 1 32.30 36.90 -19.01
C MET A 1 31.80 36.64 -17.61
N ARG A 2 32.37 37.34 -16.62
CA ARG A 2 31.84 38.60 -16.04
C ARG A 2 30.52 38.33 -15.32
N ASP A 3 30.26 38.73 -14.08
CA ASP A 3 31.00 39.50 -13.08
C ASP A 3 30.11 39.48 -11.82
N MET A 4 30.74 39.65 -10.64
CA MET A 4 30.37 40.55 -9.50
C MET A 4 28.88 40.91 -9.26
N ALA A 5 28.34 41.13 -8.05
CA ALA A 5 28.86 41.68 -6.80
C ALA A 5 27.64 41.72 -5.82
N THR A 6 27.78 41.41 -4.53
CA THR A 6 27.93 42.36 -3.39
C THR A 6 26.65 43.04 -2.89
N ASN A 7 26.25 42.75 -1.63
CA ASN A 7 26.04 43.70 -0.50
C ASN A 7 25.60 42.87 0.75
N ARG A 8 26.16 42.90 1.99
CA ARG A 8 26.70 43.96 2.88
C ARG A 8 25.71 45.11 3.07
N ASP A 9 25.39 45.68 4.22
CA ASP A 9 25.85 45.71 5.61
C ASP A 9 24.58 45.93 6.48
N THR A 10 24.46 45.58 7.76
CA THR A 10 24.91 46.33 8.96
C THR A 10 24.04 45.74 10.09
N LEU A 11 24.56 45.40 11.26
CA LEU A 11 24.43 46.27 12.44
C LEU A 11 25.57 45.96 13.43
N ALA A 12 26.18 47.07 13.85
CA ALA A 12 27.31 47.28 14.73
C ALA A 12 27.08 46.69 16.15
N PHE A 13 28.06 46.02 16.78
CA PHE A 13 29.23 46.57 17.50
C PHE A 13 28.92 46.97 18.97
N PHE A 14 29.46 46.14 19.89
CA PHE A 14 30.03 46.37 21.23
C PHE A 14 30.14 47.83 21.77
N PRO A 15 30.33 48.10 23.10
CA PRO A 15 31.12 47.30 24.06
C PRO A 15 30.80 47.38 25.59
N ARG A 16 31.57 46.58 26.36
CA ARG A 16 32.22 46.86 27.66
C ARG A 16 31.43 47.31 28.91
N SER A 17 31.63 46.54 29.98
CA SER A 17 31.66 46.99 31.38
C SER A 17 32.62 48.17 31.61
N PRO A 18 32.36 49.02 32.62
CA PRO A 18 33.27 49.04 33.79
C PRO A 18 32.66 49.50 35.14
N GLN A 19 33.43 49.25 36.21
CA GLN A 19 33.55 49.99 37.50
C GLN A 19 32.37 49.93 38.49
N ALA A 20 32.51 49.49 39.76
CA ALA A 20 33.44 49.86 40.84
C ALA A 20 33.30 51.32 41.34
N ALA A 21 33.08 51.44 42.66
CA ALA A 21 33.34 52.58 43.55
C ALA A 21 32.19 53.55 43.93
N ALA A 22 32.41 54.16 45.12
CA ALA A 22 31.65 55.12 45.93
C ALA A 22 30.47 54.51 46.72
N VAL A 23 30.44 54.41 48.05
CA VAL A 23 31.10 55.12 49.18
C VAL A 23 31.06 56.64 49.05
N GLU A 24 29.97 57.24 49.55
CA GLU A 24 29.96 58.53 50.27
C GLU A 24 28.57 58.67 50.93
N SER A 25 28.37 58.65 52.25
CA SER A 25 28.74 59.58 53.32
C SER A 25 27.93 60.89 53.35
N VAL A 26 27.54 61.28 54.59
CA VAL A 26 27.08 62.59 55.14
C VAL A 26 25.76 62.39 55.93
N ARG A 27 25.79 62.07 57.24
CA ARG A 27 26.06 62.90 58.47
C ARG A 27 24.82 63.72 58.93
N PRO A 28 24.76 64.23 60.18
CA PRO A 28 24.86 63.56 61.48
C PRO A 28 23.75 64.06 62.46
N VAL A 29 23.57 63.43 63.63
CA VAL A 29 22.88 64.08 64.77
C VAL A 29 23.85 64.16 65.95
N SER A 30 24.31 65.39 66.13
CA SER A 30 24.76 66.11 67.33
C SER A 30 25.28 65.34 68.55
N ALA A 31 26.54 65.64 68.86
CA ALA A 31 27.21 65.38 70.12
C ALA A 31 26.70 66.28 71.26
N THR A 32 26.70 65.74 72.48
CA THR A 32 26.92 66.52 73.71
C THR A 32 27.92 65.76 74.56
N SER A 33 29.19 66.18 74.50
CA SER A 33 30.24 65.82 75.43
C SER A 33 30.84 67.13 75.93
N GLY A 34 30.52 67.48 77.18
CA GLY A 34 31.26 68.45 77.96
C GLY A 34 32.24 67.69 78.83
N ALA A 35 33.50 67.58 78.38
CA ALA A 35 34.60 67.17 79.24
C ALA A 35 35.26 68.45 79.80
N SER A 36 35.08 68.70 81.09
CA SER A 36 35.95 69.57 81.87
C SER A 36 37.06 68.72 82.47
N MET A 37 38.30 69.14 82.20
CA MET A 37 39.53 68.60 82.78
C MET A 37 39.48 68.60 84.31
N ASP A 38 39.92 67.51 84.92
CA ASP A 38 40.61 67.57 86.21
C ASP A 38 41.66 66.44 86.25
N GLN A 39 42.94 66.82 86.39
CA GLN A 39 44.05 65.90 86.48
C GLN A 39 44.22 65.47 87.94
N ILE A 40 44.14 64.18 88.27
CA ILE A 40 44.78 63.65 89.49
C ILE A 40 45.42 62.27 89.26
N SER A 41 46.72 62.26 89.55
CA SER A 41 47.75 61.22 89.70
C SER A 41 47.41 59.72 89.84
N MET A 42 48.30 58.91 89.24
CA MET A 42 48.49 57.47 89.46
C MET A 42 48.59 57.07 90.93
N THR A 43 47.87 56.01 91.33
CA THR A 43 48.23 55.18 92.49
C THR A 43 48.20 53.69 92.12
N ARG A 44 49.31 53.00 92.36
CA ARG A 44 49.43 51.54 92.24
C ARG A 44 48.74 50.90 93.45
N PRO A 45 47.80 49.94 93.27
CA PRO A 45 47.13 49.31 94.41
C PRO A 45 48.08 48.37 95.18
N PRO A 46 47.93 48.27 96.51
CA PRO A 46 48.85 47.53 97.39
C PRO A 46 48.79 46.01 97.15
N TRP A 47 49.91 45.30 97.40
CA TRP A 47 50.12 43.88 97.05
C TRP A 47 49.05 42.87 97.57
N TRP A 48 48.25 43.26 98.57
CA TRP A 48 47.17 42.47 99.15
C TRP A 48 45.97 42.31 98.19
N ARG A 49 45.72 43.28 97.29
CA ARG A 49 44.63 43.23 96.28
C ARG A 49 44.93 42.32 95.09
N ARG A 50 46.20 41.96 94.86
CA ARG A 50 46.59 40.98 93.82
C ARG A 50 46.18 39.56 94.21
N LYS A 51 46.25 39.23 95.51
CA LYS A 51 45.82 37.91 96.02
C LYS A 51 44.31 37.71 95.93
N THR A 52 43.52 38.77 96.13
CA THR A 52 42.06 38.70 95.99
C THR A 52 41.61 38.61 94.53
N MET A 53 42.28 39.30 93.61
CA MET A 53 42.04 39.13 92.16
C MET A 53 42.45 37.75 91.65
N ALA A 54 43.55 37.17 92.15
CA ALA A 54 43.94 35.81 91.80
C ALA A 54 42.90 34.76 92.26
N TRP A 55 42.36 34.92 93.48
CA TRP A 55 41.27 34.07 93.99
C TRP A 55 39.98 34.19 93.18
N LEU A 56 39.64 35.41 92.72
CA LEU A 56 38.48 35.63 91.87
C LEU A 56 38.64 34.98 90.48
N ALA A 57 39.84 35.02 89.90
CA ALA A 57 40.14 34.37 88.63
C ALA A 57 40.03 32.83 88.72
N VAL A 58 40.48 32.24 89.82
CA VAL A 58 40.33 30.79 90.08
C VAL A 58 38.87 30.40 90.21
N LEU A 59 38.06 31.20 90.93
CA LEU A 59 36.62 30.97 91.05
C LEU A 59 35.92 31.00 89.69
N ILE A 60 36.25 31.97 88.84
CA ILE A 60 35.69 32.07 87.49
C ILE A 60 36.08 30.87 86.61
N ALA A 61 37.34 30.41 86.71
CA ALA A 61 37.80 29.24 85.96
C ALA A 61 37.06 27.94 86.37
N VAL A 62 36.83 27.74 87.68
CA VAL A 62 36.07 26.58 88.19
C VAL A 62 34.61 26.63 87.70
N VAL A 63 33.98 27.79 87.71
CA VAL A 63 32.62 27.98 87.19
C VAL A 63 32.58 27.72 85.68
N ALA A 64 33.57 28.16 84.91
CA ALA A 64 33.62 27.92 83.47
C ALA A 64 33.75 26.41 83.13
N VAL A 65 34.60 25.67 83.84
CA VAL A 65 34.73 24.22 83.66
C VAL A 65 33.43 23.49 84.01
N ALA A 66 32.76 23.88 85.10
CA ALA A 66 31.46 23.32 85.48
C ALA A 66 30.39 23.56 84.41
N VAL A 67 30.36 24.74 83.80
CA VAL A 67 29.40 25.07 82.72
C VAL A 67 29.66 24.23 81.47
N ILE A 68 30.91 24.04 81.07
CA ILE A 68 31.28 23.23 79.89
C ILE A 68 30.87 21.77 80.08
N TYR A 69 31.18 21.17 81.24
CA TYR A 69 30.76 19.81 81.56
C TYR A 69 29.23 19.68 81.59
N SER A 70 28.52 20.68 82.13
CA SER A 70 27.06 20.69 82.17
C SER A 70 26.39 20.84 80.79
N ARG A 71 27.10 21.34 79.77
CA ARG A 71 26.58 21.45 78.39
C ARG A 71 26.90 20.22 77.56
N SER A 72 28.05 19.59 77.75
CA SER A 72 28.43 18.39 77.00
C SER A 72 27.53 17.18 77.31
N ALA A 73 26.97 17.11 78.53
CA ALA A 73 26.03 16.06 78.92
C ALA A 73 24.61 16.25 78.36
N ARG A 74 24.28 17.41 77.75
CA ARG A 74 22.90 17.71 77.29
C ARG A 74 22.61 17.36 75.84
N ASN A 75 23.59 16.85 75.08
CA ASN A 75 23.41 16.56 73.64
C ASN A 75 23.58 15.09 73.25
N SER A 76 23.50 14.16 74.22
CA SER A 76 23.42 12.72 73.95
C SER A 76 21.97 12.24 74.03
N LEU A 77 21.40 11.83 72.91
CA LEU A 77 20.12 11.12 72.90
C LEU A 77 20.42 9.63 73.11
N ILE A 78 20.09 9.10 74.29
CA ILE A 78 20.17 7.67 74.57
C ILE A 78 18.98 7.03 73.86
N VAL A 79 19.26 6.30 72.78
CA VAL A 79 18.25 5.56 72.01
C VAL A 79 18.36 4.10 72.41
N ASP A 80 17.22 3.47 72.66
CA ASP A 80 17.12 2.06 72.98
C ASP A 80 17.58 1.21 71.78
N ASP A 81 18.42 0.19 72.01
CA ASP A 81 19.01 -0.62 70.93
C ASP A 81 17.93 -1.31 70.08
N ALA A 82 16.79 -1.61 70.71
CA ALA A 82 15.59 -2.16 70.06
C ALA A 82 14.93 -1.21 69.04
N LEU A 83 15.25 0.09 69.06
CA LEU A 83 14.74 1.09 68.13
C LEU A 83 15.69 1.34 66.94
N VAL A 84 16.85 0.68 66.90
CA VAL A 84 17.86 0.84 65.86
C VAL A 84 17.86 -0.38 64.92
N ALA A 85 17.27 -0.22 63.74
CA ALA A 85 17.32 -1.24 62.69
C ALA A 85 18.59 -1.06 61.83
N THR A 86 19.58 -1.93 62.03
CA THR A 86 20.77 -2.00 61.17
C THR A 86 20.69 -3.20 60.22
N ALA A 87 21.01 -3.00 58.94
CA ALA A 87 21.14 -4.06 57.95
C ALA A 87 22.53 -4.04 57.31
N VAL A 88 23.06 -5.22 56.97
CA VAL A 88 24.35 -5.35 56.28
C VAL A 88 24.20 -4.95 54.82
N ALA A 89 24.85 -3.86 54.41
CA ALA A 89 24.87 -3.43 53.02
C ALA A 89 25.70 -4.41 52.18
N ARG A 90 25.10 -4.98 51.13
CA ARG A 90 25.76 -5.86 50.16
C ARG A 90 25.80 -5.16 48.81
N THR A 91 26.95 -5.22 48.15
CA THR A 91 27.09 -4.72 46.77
C THR A 91 26.64 -5.83 45.83
N GLU A 92 25.42 -5.73 45.31
CA GLU A 92 24.86 -6.62 44.29
C GLU A 92 24.37 -5.80 43.09
N SER A 93 24.07 -6.48 41.98
CA SER A 93 23.53 -5.81 40.79
C SER A 93 22.15 -5.22 41.08
N PHE A 94 22.07 -3.91 41.24
CA PHE A 94 20.80 -3.21 41.34
C PHE A 94 20.16 -3.12 39.95
N ARG A 95 19.08 -3.86 39.74
CA ARG A 95 18.29 -3.80 38.50
C ARG A 95 17.20 -2.76 38.67
N ASP A 96 17.46 -1.56 38.15
CA ASP A 96 16.45 -0.53 37.99
C ASP A 96 15.53 -0.92 36.83
N PHE A 97 14.22 -0.95 37.08
CA PHE A 97 13.22 -1.26 36.06
C PHE A 97 12.34 -0.03 35.84
N VAL A 98 12.32 0.45 34.59
CA VAL A 98 11.39 1.51 34.18
C VAL A 98 10.22 0.84 33.48
N PRO A 99 9.01 0.79 34.09
CA PRO A 99 7.85 0.21 33.42
C PRO A 99 7.45 1.11 32.24
N LEU A 100 7.70 0.63 31.02
CA LEU A 100 7.28 1.28 29.79
C LEU A 100 6.00 0.61 29.28
N ARG A 101 5.05 1.44 28.83
CA ARG A 101 3.88 0.97 28.09
C ARG A 101 4.19 0.98 26.61
N GLY A 102 4.29 -0.20 26.01
CA GLY A 102 4.32 -0.39 24.57
C GLY A 102 2.98 -0.89 24.06
N GLN A 103 2.64 -0.54 22.82
CA GLN A 103 1.58 -1.18 22.06
C GLN A 103 2.23 -2.09 21.02
N VAL A 104 1.65 -3.25 20.78
CA VAL A 104 2.15 -4.24 19.81
C VAL A 104 1.25 -4.18 18.59
N GLU A 105 1.81 -3.83 17.44
CA GLU A 105 1.07 -3.82 16.17
C GLU A 105 1.57 -4.93 15.24
N PRO A 106 0.70 -5.51 14.39
CA PRO A 106 1.13 -6.39 13.32
C PRO A 106 2.09 -5.66 12.37
N ARG A 107 3.09 -6.37 11.85
CA ARG A 107 4.01 -5.82 10.85
C ARG A 107 3.30 -5.48 9.54
N SER A 108 2.32 -6.28 9.14
CA SER A 108 1.53 -6.09 7.92
C SER A 108 0.06 -6.39 8.18
N THR A 109 -0.81 -5.48 7.75
CA THR A 109 -2.26 -5.61 7.80
C THR A 109 -2.80 -5.39 6.39
N VAL A 110 -3.55 -6.37 5.86
CA VAL A 110 -4.18 -6.29 4.54
C VAL A 110 -5.69 -6.33 4.71
N PHE A 111 -6.38 -5.29 4.24
CA PHE A 111 -7.84 -5.24 4.31
C PHE A 111 -8.49 -6.22 3.33
N VAL A 112 -9.55 -6.86 3.81
CA VAL A 112 -10.41 -7.75 3.05
C VAL A 112 -11.64 -6.93 2.66
N ALA A 113 -11.73 -6.55 1.39
CA ALA A 113 -12.87 -5.82 0.85
C ALA A 113 -13.73 -6.72 -0.04
N ALA A 114 -15.04 -6.47 -0.04
CA ALA A 114 -15.95 -7.14 -0.97
C ALA A 114 -15.81 -6.55 -2.37
N LEU A 115 -15.43 -7.36 -3.38
CA LEU A 115 -15.32 -6.89 -4.76
C LEU A 115 -16.68 -6.53 -5.37
N GLN A 116 -17.72 -7.32 -5.04
CA GLN A 116 -19.09 -7.13 -5.49
C GLN A 116 -20.01 -6.97 -4.29
N GLY A 117 -20.90 -5.99 -4.36
CA GLY A 117 -21.93 -5.78 -3.35
C GLY A 117 -23.03 -6.83 -3.41
N GLY A 118 -23.75 -7.03 -2.31
CA GLY A 118 -24.84 -7.99 -2.23
C GLY A 118 -25.19 -8.36 -0.79
N GLN A 119 -26.04 -9.37 -0.64
CA GLN A 119 -26.43 -9.88 0.68
C GLN A 119 -25.54 -11.06 1.08
N VAL A 120 -25.09 -11.10 2.33
CA VAL A 120 -24.29 -12.21 2.86
C VAL A 120 -25.17 -13.45 3.00
N ALA A 121 -24.92 -14.47 2.18
CA ALA A 121 -25.67 -15.72 2.22
C ALA A 121 -25.16 -16.64 3.34
N ARG A 122 -23.83 -16.77 3.46
CA ARG A 122 -23.19 -17.63 4.46
C ARG A 122 -21.82 -17.07 4.83
N VAL A 123 -21.52 -17.11 6.11
CA VAL A 123 -20.18 -16.82 6.64
C VAL A 123 -19.48 -18.15 6.91
N ILE A 124 -18.28 -18.33 6.37
CA ILE A 124 -17.51 -19.59 6.42
C ILE A 124 -16.37 -19.48 7.44
N ALA A 125 -15.68 -18.35 7.45
CA ALA A 125 -14.59 -18.06 8.39
C ALA A 125 -15.10 -17.33 9.64
N THR A 126 -14.37 -17.47 10.74
CA THR A 126 -14.68 -16.79 12.02
C THR A 126 -13.55 -15.84 12.37
N ASP A 127 -13.87 -14.75 13.07
CA ASP A 127 -12.87 -13.82 13.59
C ASP A 127 -11.84 -14.55 14.46
N GLY A 128 -10.56 -14.20 14.30
CA GLY A 128 -9.43 -14.84 14.98
C GLY A 128 -8.90 -16.13 14.33
N MET A 129 -9.56 -16.65 13.29
CA MET A 129 -9.12 -17.85 12.55
C MET A 129 -7.85 -17.56 11.73
N ILE A 130 -6.94 -18.54 11.66
CA ILE A 130 -5.80 -18.51 10.75
C ILE A 130 -6.28 -18.91 9.36
N VAL A 131 -6.02 -18.06 8.37
CA VAL A 131 -6.44 -18.25 6.98
C VAL A 131 -5.24 -18.33 6.05
N THR A 132 -5.40 -19.08 4.96
CA THR A 132 -4.44 -19.17 3.86
C THR A 132 -4.83 -18.22 2.73
N ALA A 133 -3.86 -17.85 1.87
CA ALA A 133 -4.15 -17.00 0.72
C ALA A 133 -5.16 -17.69 -0.22
N GLY A 134 -6.21 -16.96 -0.62
CA GLY A 134 -7.29 -17.45 -1.48
C GLY A 134 -8.39 -18.25 -0.76
N GLN A 135 -8.28 -18.47 0.55
CA GLN A 135 -9.27 -19.22 1.33
C GLN A 135 -10.63 -18.48 1.36
N PRO A 136 -11.76 -19.17 1.14
CA PRO A 136 -13.08 -18.56 1.17
C PRO A 136 -13.49 -18.18 2.60
N LEU A 137 -13.95 -16.94 2.78
CA LEU A 137 -14.33 -16.35 4.06
C LEU A 137 -15.85 -16.22 4.21
N ALA A 138 -16.52 -15.79 3.14
CA ALA A 138 -17.98 -15.64 3.10
C ALA A 138 -18.49 -15.76 1.66
N GLN A 139 -19.77 -16.11 1.53
CA GLN A 139 -20.48 -16.15 0.25
C GLN A 139 -21.51 -15.03 0.22
N ILE A 140 -21.44 -14.24 -0.85
CA ILE A 140 -22.37 -13.15 -1.15
C ILE A 140 -23.36 -13.63 -2.20
N PHE A 141 -24.61 -13.24 -2.06
CA PHE A 141 -25.67 -13.45 -3.03
C PHE A 141 -26.10 -12.11 -3.62
N ASN A 142 -25.97 -11.98 -4.93
CA ASN A 142 -26.46 -10.83 -5.69
C ASN A 142 -27.17 -11.32 -6.96
N PRO A 143 -28.53 -11.33 -6.99
CA PRO A 143 -29.28 -11.82 -8.13
C PRO A 143 -29.13 -10.89 -9.34
N GLN A 144 -29.00 -9.58 -9.14
CA GLN A 144 -28.83 -8.61 -10.23
C GLN A 144 -27.50 -8.81 -10.94
N PHE A 145 -26.43 -9.06 -10.17
CA PHE A 145 -25.13 -9.40 -10.73
C PHE A 145 -25.16 -10.71 -11.51
N LEU A 146 -25.84 -11.75 -10.99
CA LEU A 146 -25.96 -13.02 -11.70
C LEU A 146 -26.71 -12.86 -13.03
N VAL A 147 -27.78 -12.06 -13.06
CA VAL A 147 -28.49 -11.73 -14.30
C VAL A 147 -27.59 -10.99 -15.28
N ALA A 148 -26.80 -10.02 -14.82
CA ALA A 148 -25.86 -9.27 -15.66
C ALA A 148 -24.78 -10.19 -16.26
N VAL A 149 -24.13 -11.02 -15.45
CA VAL A 149 -23.13 -12.01 -15.90
C VAL A 149 -23.75 -12.99 -16.90
N THR A 150 -24.91 -13.55 -16.60
CA THR A 150 -25.60 -14.50 -17.49
C THR A 150 -25.97 -13.85 -18.82
N SER A 151 -26.41 -12.59 -18.81
CA SER A 151 -26.73 -11.84 -20.04
C SER A 151 -25.48 -11.61 -20.88
N GLN A 152 -24.36 -11.28 -20.25
CA GLN A 152 -23.08 -11.11 -20.93
C GLN A 152 -22.55 -12.43 -21.51
N GLU A 153 -22.68 -13.54 -20.78
CA GLU A 153 -22.36 -14.89 -21.27
C GLU A 153 -23.23 -15.26 -22.48
N ALA A 154 -24.53 -14.97 -22.42
CA ALA A 154 -25.48 -15.23 -23.51
C ALA A 154 -25.13 -14.40 -24.76
N GLU A 155 -24.76 -13.13 -24.58
CA GLU A 155 -24.33 -12.26 -25.68
C GLU A 155 -23.06 -12.78 -26.35
N ILE A 156 -22.04 -13.17 -25.56
CA ILE A 156 -20.81 -13.77 -26.09
C ILE A 156 -21.13 -15.06 -26.85
N THR A 157 -21.99 -15.90 -26.30
CA THR A 157 -22.42 -17.16 -26.94
C THR A 157 -23.14 -16.90 -28.26
N SER A 158 -24.01 -15.89 -28.33
CA SER A 158 -24.68 -15.48 -29.57
C SER A 158 -23.66 -15.03 -30.61
N ARG A 159 -22.67 -14.22 -30.22
CA ARG A 159 -21.60 -13.74 -31.13
C ARG A 159 -20.72 -14.88 -31.65
N LEU A 160 -20.43 -15.90 -30.83
CA LEU A 160 -19.75 -17.13 -31.26
C LEU A 160 -20.62 -17.92 -32.26
N GLY A 161 -21.93 -17.95 -32.07
CA GLY A 161 -22.89 -18.48 -33.04
C GLY A 161 -22.82 -17.75 -34.38
N ASP A 162 -22.79 -16.41 -34.36
CA ASP A 162 -22.65 -15.60 -35.58
C ASP A 162 -21.32 -15.84 -36.31
N ILE A 163 -20.22 -16.02 -35.55
CA ILE A 163 -18.92 -16.41 -36.10
C ILE A 163 -19.00 -17.77 -36.79
N SER A 164 -19.65 -18.74 -36.15
CA SER A 164 -19.84 -20.08 -36.70
C SER A 164 -20.64 -20.03 -38.00
N ALA A 165 -21.71 -19.22 -38.03
CA ALA A 165 -22.53 -19.01 -39.21
C ALA A 165 -21.75 -18.33 -40.36
N ARG A 166 -20.94 -17.31 -40.06
CA ARG A 166 -20.06 -16.63 -41.05
C ARG A 166 -19.01 -17.58 -41.61
N THR A 167 -18.37 -18.38 -40.76
CA THR A 167 -17.39 -19.39 -41.17
C THR A 167 -18.03 -20.40 -42.12
N LEU A 168 -19.22 -20.90 -41.79
CA LEU A 168 -19.97 -21.81 -42.64
C LEU A 168 -20.36 -21.16 -43.97
N SER A 169 -20.71 -19.87 -43.98
CA SER A 169 -20.99 -19.13 -45.22
C SER A 169 -19.76 -19.04 -46.12
N ILE A 170 -18.56 -18.77 -45.57
CA ILE A 170 -17.30 -18.78 -46.33
C ILE A 170 -17.01 -20.17 -46.91
N LEU A 171 -17.18 -21.22 -46.10
CA LEU A 171 -16.96 -22.60 -46.55
C LEU A 171 -17.92 -23.02 -47.66
N ARG A 172 -19.20 -22.62 -47.56
CA ARG A 172 -20.19 -22.84 -48.62
C ARG A 172 -19.82 -22.09 -49.90
N GLY A 173 -19.47 -20.81 -49.80
CA GLY A 173 -19.06 -20.02 -50.96
C GLY A 173 -17.84 -20.59 -51.68
N ARG A 174 -16.85 -21.10 -50.94
CA ARG A 174 -15.69 -21.81 -51.52
C ARG A 174 -16.11 -23.09 -52.25
N ARG A 175 -16.97 -23.89 -51.63
CA ARG A 175 -17.49 -25.11 -52.23
C ARG A 175 -18.28 -24.83 -53.51
N ASP A 176 -19.13 -23.80 -53.50
CA ASP A 176 -19.93 -23.40 -54.66
C ASP A 176 -19.04 -22.92 -55.81
N LEU A 177 -17.98 -22.17 -55.51
CA LEU A 177 -16.97 -21.74 -56.47
C LEU A 177 -16.21 -22.94 -57.08
N GLU A 178 -15.79 -23.90 -56.25
CA GLU A 178 -15.14 -25.14 -56.70
C GLU A 178 -16.06 -25.96 -57.62
N GLN A 179 -17.32 -26.15 -57.21
CA GLN A 179 -18.31 -26.89 -58.00
C GLN A 179 -18.62 -26.20 -59.33
N ASN A 180 -18.81 -24.88 -59.34
CA ASN A 180 -19.07 -24.12 -60.57
C ASN A 180 -17.85 -24.13 -61.52
N THR A 181 -16.63 -24.09 -60.96
CA THR A 181 -15.39 -24.22 -61.74
C THR A 181 -15.31 -25.60 -62.38
N ALA A 182 -15.45 -26.67 -61.59
CA ALA A 182 -15.40 -28.05 -62.10
C ALA A 182 -16.48 -28.33 -63.15
N ALA A 183 -17.72 -27.87 -62.93
CA ALA A 183 -18.80 -28.01 -63.90
C ALA A 183 -18.51 -27.26 -65.22
N THR A 184 -17.92 -26.05 -65.14
CA THR A 184 -17.55 -25.26 -66.32
C THR A 184 -16.37 -25.90 -67.07
N GLU A 185 -15.40 -26.45 -66.35
CA GLU A 185 -14.26 -27.17 -66.93
C GLU A 185 -14.72 -28.43 -67.68
N GLN A 186 -15.62 -29.22 -67.08
CA GLN A 186 -16.20 -30.37 -67.76
C GLN A 186 -16.98 -29.97 -69.01
N ALA A 187 -17.83 -28.94 -68.93
CA ALA A 187 -18.61 -28.47 -70.06
C ALA A 187 -17.73 -27.90 -71.20
N LEU A 188 -16.58 -27.31 -70.86
CA LEU A 188 -15.58 -26.88 -71.83
C LEU A 188 -14.93 -28.08 -72.52
N ALA A 189 -14.51 -29.10 -71.76
CA ALA A 189 -13.91 -30.32 -72.32
C ALA A 189 -14.88 -31.01 -73.30
N ASP A 190 -16.14 -31.18 -72.92
CA ASP A 190 -17.17 -31.75 -73.79
C ASP A 190 -17.37 -30.91 -75.07
N ALA A 191 -17.35 -29.58 -74.95
CA ALA A 191 -17.48 -28.67 -76.10
C ALA A 191 -16.24 -28.66 -77.01
N GLU A 192 -15.05 -28.86 -76.46
CA GLU A 192 -13.80 -28.98 -77.21
C GLU A 192 -13.74 -30.30 -77.98
N ASP A 193 -14.12 -31.40 -77.35
CA ASP A 193 -14.24 -32.72 -77.98
C ASP A 193 -15.25 -32.71 -79.14
N GLU A 194 -16.43 -32.15 -78.91
CA GLU A 194 -17.47 -32.09 -79.94
C GLU A 194 -17.05 -31.18 -81.10
N TYR A 195 -16.50 -30.00 -80.81
CA TYR A 195 -15.94 -29.13 -81.85
C TYR A 195 -14.83 -29.82 -82.64
N GLY A 196 -13.95 -30.59 -81.98
CA GLY A 196 -12.90 -31.36 -82.62
C GLY A 196 -13.44 -32.38 -83.62
N LYS A 197 -14.46 -33.15 -83.22
CA LYS A 197 -15.14 -34.11 -84.11
C LYS A 197 -15.79 -33.41 -85.31
N GLN A 198 -16.55 -32.35 -85.09
CA GLN A 198 -17.23 -31.62 -86.15
C GLN A 198 -16.25 -30.92 -87.10
N LYS A 199 -15.13 -30.41 -86.57
CA LYS A 199 -14.07 -29.81 -87.39
C LYS A 199 -13.44 -30.83 -88.33
N ILE A 200 -13.18 -32.06 -87.87
CA ILE A 200 -12.68 -33.14 -88.75
C ILE A 200 -13.67 -33.44 -89.88
N LEU A 201 -14.98 -33.42 -89.61
CA LEU A 201 -16.01 -33.62 -90.63
C LEU A 201 -16.08 -32.44 -91.61
N PHE A 202 -15.90 -31.20 -91.14
CA PHE A 202 -15.85 -30.00 -91.97
C PHE A 202 -14.61 -30.01 -92.88
N ASP A 203 -13.44 -30.34 -92.33
CA ASP A 203 -12.18 -30.42 -93.08
C ASP A 203 -12.24 -31.51 -94.18
N LYS A 204 -13.05 -32.56 -93.96
CA LYS A 204 -13.36 -33.60 -94.97
C LYS A 204 -14.49 -33.22 -95.94
N GLY A 205 -15.06 -32.01 -95.83
CA GLY A 205 -16.14 -31.53 -96.69
C GLY A 205 -17.51 -32.17 -96.43
N ILE A 206 -17.69 -32.88 -95.31
CA ILE A 206 -18.94 -33.61 -94.99
C ILE A 206 -20.02 -32.67 -94.45
N ILE A 207 -19.62 -31.62 -93.71
CA ILE A 207 -20.54 -30.62 -93.15
C ILE A 207 -20.21 -29.22 -93.67
N THR A 208 -21.20 -28.33 -93.66
CA THR A 208 -21.07 -26.94 -94.08
C THR A 208 -20.69 -26.03 -92.91
N ARG A 209 -20.11 -24.86 -93.21
CA ARG A 209 -19.70 -23.85 -92.21
C ARG A 209 -20.81 -23.49 -91.20
N PRO A 210 -22.08 -23.23 -91.61
CA PRO A 210 -23.14 -22.90 -90.67
C PRO A 210 -23.49 -24.02 -89.69
N ARG A 211 -23.12 -25.28 -90.00
CA ARG A 211 -23.27 -26.41 -89.07
C ARG A 211 -22.13 -26.48 -88.05
N LEU A 212 -20.94 -25.96 -88.36
CA LEU A 212 -19.79 -25.92 -87.46
C LEU A 212 -19.83 -24.72 -86.49
N ASP A 213 -20.31 -23.56 -86.96
CA ASP A 213 -20.29 -22.30 -86.21
C ASP A 213 -20.91 -22.38 -84.79
N PRO A 214 -22.03 -23.10 -84.55
CA PRO A 214 -22.59 -23.24 -83.20
C PRO A 214 -21.67 -23.96 -82.21
N PHE A 215 -20.90 -24.97 -82.67
CA PHE A 215 -19.96 -25.69 -81.83
C PHE A 215 -18.76 -24.83 -81.47
N GLU A 216 -18.28 -24.02 -82.42
CA GLU A 216 -17.22 -23.04 -82.16
C GLU A 216 -17.66 -21.98 -81.14
N ALA A 217 -18.88 -21.46 -81.30
CA ALA A 217 -19.46 -20.49 -80.38
C ALA A 217 -19.63 -21.08 -78.96
N LYS A 218 -20.11 -22.34 -78.85
CA LYS A 218 -20.26 -23.04 -77.57
C LYS A 218 -18.92 -23.24 -76.85
N ARG A 219 -17.89 -23.67 -77.57
CA ARG A 219 -16.52 -23.77 -77.05
C ARG A 219 -16.00 -22.42 -76.56
N ARG A 220 -16.14 -21.36 -77.37
CA ARG A 220 -15.71 -20.01 -77.02
C ARG A 220 -16.40 -19.50 -75.75
N TYR A 221 -17.72 -19.71 -75.66
CA TYR A 221 -18.51 -19.31 -74.49
C TYR A 221 -18.00 -19.94 -73.18
N TYR A 222 -17.81 -21.26 -73.14
CA TYR A 222 -17.33 -21.92 -71.92
C TYR A 222 -15.90 -21.51 -71.56
N ARG A 223 -15.05 -21.25 -72.56
CA ARG A 223 -13.69 -20.74 -72.35
C ARG A 223 -13.69 -19.34 -71.72
N GLU A 224 -14.51 -18.43 -72.24
CA GLU A 224 -14.66 -17.07 -71.70
C GLU A 224 -15.29 -17.08 -70.29
N ARG A 225 -16.25 -17.98 -70.06
CA ARG A 225 -16.85 -18.18 -68.73
C ARG A 225 -15.81 -18.68 -67.72
N LEU A 226 -15.02 -19.70 -68.07
CA LEU A 226 -13.96 -20.22 -67.20
C LEU A 226 -12.91 -19.15 -66.90
N ALA A 227 -12.50 -18.36 -67.91
CA ALA A 227 -11.59 -17.24 -67.71
C ALA A 227 -12.18 -16.17 -66.78
N THR A 228 -13.49 -15.97 -66.80
CA THR A 228 -14.17 -15.02 -65.91
C THR A 228 -14.21 -15.55 -64.47
N ILE A 229 -14.56 -16.82 -64.27
CA ILE A 229 -14.53 -17.46 -62.94
C ILE A 229 -13.11 -17.41 -62.36
N ARG A 230 -12.08 -17.72 -63.14
CA ARG A 230 -10.68 -17.67 -62.69
C ARG A 230 -10.20 -16.26 -62.32
N ARG A 231 -10.73 -15.23 -62.99
CA ARG A 231 -10.43 -13.82 -62.66
C ARG A 231 -11.10 -13.39 -61.36
N SER A 232 -12.36 -13.78 -61.12
CA SER A 232 -13.08 -13.41 -59.89
C SER A 232 -12.60 -14.22 -58.68
N SER A 233 -12.27 -15.50 -58.87
CA SER A 233 -11.87 -16.41 -57.79
C SER A 233 -10.66 -15.94 -56.99
N ALA A 234 -9.64 -15.37 -57.65
CA ALA A 234 -8.46 -14.86 -56.95
C ALA A 234 -8.81 -13.75 -55.95
N THR A 235 -9.75 -12.87 -56.31
CA THR A 235 -10.20 -11.78 -55.45
C THR A 235 -11.08 -12.32 -54.32
N GLU A 236 -12.02 -13.21 -54.64
CA GLU A 236 -12.90 -13.85 -53.66
C GLU A 236 -12.13 -14.64 -52.60
N LEU A 237 -11.13 -15.43 -53.03
CA LEU A 237 -10.27 -16.20 -52.11
C LEU A 237 -9.44 -15.30 -51.21
N ALA A 238 -8.92 -14.17 -51.72
CA ALA A 238 -8.19 -13.20 -50.92
C ALA A 238 -9.09 -12.52 -49.87
N VAL A 239 -10.32 -12.16 -50.25
CA VAL A 239 -11.31 -11.61 -49.31
C VAL A 239 -11.70 -12.64 -48.25
N ALA A 240 -11.99 -13.87 -48.66
CA ALA A 240 -12.30 -14.96 -47.74
C ALA A 240 -11.16 -15.26 -46.76
N ALA A 241 -9.90 -15.22 -47.21
CA ALA A 241 -8.74 -15.42 -46.34
C ALA A 241 -8.60 -14.29 -45.30
N ARG A 242 -8.81 -13.03 -45.70
CA ARG A 242 -8.80 -11.87 -44.80
C ARG A 242 -9.92 -11.99 -43.76
N GLU A 243 -11.12 -12.35 -44.19
CA GLU A 243 -12.26 -12.48 -43.28
C GLU A 243 -12.08 -13.64 -42.30
N GLN A 244 -11.55 -14.78 -42.77
CA GLN A 244 -11.20 -15.89 -41.88
C GLN A 244 -10.17 -15.48 -40.82
N SER A 245 -9.20 -14.63 -41.16
CA SER A 245 -8.25 -14.10 -40.19
C SER A 245 -8.91 -13.21 -39.15
N ARG A 246 -9.85 -12.35 -39.56
CA ARG A 246 -10.62 -11.49 -38.65
C ARG A 246 -11.49 -12.31 -37.71
N ILE A 247 -12.14 -13.35 -38.24
CA ILE A 247 -12.95 -14.29 -37.48
C ILE A 247 -12.10 -14.96 -36.38
N ARG A 248 -10.92 -15.49 -36.72
CA ARG A 248 -10.04 -16.14 -35.73
C ARG A 248 -9.60 -15.20 -34.59
N VAL A 249 -9.30 -13.95 -34.92
CA VAL A 249 -8.96 -12.94 -33.90
C VAL A 249 -10.17 -12.65 -33.02
N ALA A 250 -11.35 -12.47 -33.60
CA ALA A 250 -12.57 -12.22 -32.85
C ALA A 250 -12.97 -13.40 -31.95
N GLU A 251 -12.79 -14.64 -32.43
CA GLU A 251 -13.03 -15.86 -31.67
C GLU A 251 -12.12 -15.94 -30.44
N SER A 252 -10.82 -15.76 -30.61
CA SER A 252 -9.85 -15.72 -29.50
C SER A 252 -10.21 -14.67 -28.45
N GLN A 253 -10.60 -13.46 -28.89
CA GLN A 253 -11.01 -12.39 -27.98
C GLN A 253 -12.30 -12.73 -27.23
N LEU A 254 -13.27 -13.35 -27.90
CA LEU A 254 -14.52 -13.76 -27.26
C LEU A 254 -14.32 -14.91 -26.26
N ASP A 255 -13.41 -15.85 -26.54
CA ASP A 255 -13.04 -16.93 -25.62
C ASP A 255 -12.33 -16.41 -24.36
N GLU A 256 -11.41 -15.45 -24.51
CA GLU A 256 -10.78 -14.76 -23.38
C GLU A 256 -11.81 -13.98 -22.54
N ASN A 257 -12.72 -13.28 -23.21
CA ASN A 257 -13.81 -12.56 -22.54
C ASN A 257 -14.75 -13.52 -21.81
N LEU A 258 -15.10 -14.66 -22.42
CA LEU A 258 -15.94 -15.68 -21.79
C LEU A 258 -15.28 -16.24 -20.53
N THR A 259 -13.97 -16.51 -20.59
CA THR A 259 -13.19 -16.99 -19.43
C THR A 259 -13.19 -15.96 -18.31
N THR A 260 -13.02 -14.68 -18.66
CA THR A 260 -13.06 -13.56 -17.71
C THR A 260 -14.43 -13.41 -17.07
N VAL A 261 -15.52 -13.47 -17.86
CA VAL A 261 -16.90 -13.37 -17.35
C VAL A 261 -17.23 -14.56 -16.45
N ARG A 262 -16.83 -15.78 -16.82
CA ARG A 262 -17.00 -16.97 -15.97
C ARG A 262 -16.25 -16.86 -14.65
N GLY A 263 -15.01 -16.36 -14.67
CA GLY A 263 -14.23 -16.09 -13.45
C GLY A 263 -14.84 -14.98 -12.58
N THR A 264 -15.59 -14.05 -13.18
CA THR A 264 -16.28 -12.97 -12.46
C THR A 264 -17.42 -13.50 -11.57
N ARG A 265 -17.96 -14.70 -11.86
CA ARG A 265 -18.91 -15.38 -10.96
C ARG A 265 -18.29 -15.70 -9.60
N ASP A 266 -16.99 -16.01 -9.56
CA ASP A 266 -16.27 -16.29 -8.32
C ASP A 266 -16.07 -15.04 -7.46
N ALA A 267 -16.30 -13.84 -8.01
CA ALA A 267 -16.23 -12.58 -7.25
C ALA A 267 -17.36 -12.45 -6.21
N LEU A 268 -18.40 -13.28 -6.27
CA LEU A 268 -19.41 -13.40 -5.21
C LEU A 268 -18.89 -14.16 -3.97
N MET A 269 -17.72 -14.78 -4.07
CA MET A 269 -17.05 -15.44 -2.94
C MET A 269 -15.95 -14.52 -2.40
N LEU A 270 -16.11 -14.10 -1.15
CA LEU A 270 -15.10 -13.31 -0.45
C LEU A 270 -13.92 -14.23 -0.08
N ARG A 271 -12.70 -13.85 -0.47
CA ARG A 271 -11.49 -14.64 -0.24
C ARG A 271 -10.42 -13.82 0.49
N ALA A 272 -9.57 -14.50 1.26
CA ALA A 272 -8.43 -13.87 1.91
C ALA A 272 -7.33 -13.50 0.88
N PRO A 273 -6.84 -12.23 0.84
CA PRO A 273 -5.80 -11.82 -0.10
C PRO A 273 -4.42 -12.36 0.26
N VAL A 274 -4.15 -12.56 1.55
CA VAL A 274 -2.88 -13.07 2.09
C VAL A 274 -3.14 -14.11 3.17
N ALA A 275 -2.12 -14.91 3.50
CA ALA A 275 -2.16 -15.78 4.66
C ALA A 275 -1.88 -14.98 5.94
N GLY A 276 -2.57 -15.32 7.04
CA GLY A 276 -2.43 -14.64 8.32
C GLY A 276 -3.61 -14.89 9.24
N ARG A 277 -3.74 -14.05 10.26
CA ARG A 277 -4.87 -14.11 11.20
C ARG A 277 -5.95 -13.13 10.77
N LEU A 278 -7.17 -13.62 10.60
CA LEU A 278 -8.32 -12.79 10.30
C LEU A 278 -8.74 -12.03 11.56
N THR A 279 -8.77 -10.71 11.50
CA THR A 279 -9.19 -9.82 12.59
C THR A 279 -10.26 -8.84 12.11
N ASN A 280 -11.07 -8.35 13.06
CA ASN A 280 -12.16 -7.42 12.81
C ASN A 280 -13.18 -7.92 11.76
N PHE A 281 -13.35 -9.25 11.65
CA PHE A 281 -14.27 -9.86 10.69
C PHE A 281 -15.64 -10.11 11.33
N ARG A 282 -16.52 -9.10 11.27
CA ARG A 282 -17.83 -9.10 11.95
C ARG A 282 -19.00 -9.16 10.97
N LEU A 283 -18.90 -10.02 9.98
CA LEU A 283 -19.93 -10.18 8.96
C LEU A 283 -21.07 -11.08 9.48
N GLN A 284 -22.32 -10.69 9.27
CA GLN A 284 -23.48 -11.49 9.67
C GLN A 284 -24.27 -12.00 8.45
N PRO A 285 -24.76 -13.26 8.46
CA PRO A 285 -25.70 -13.73 7.44
C PRO A 285 -26.93 -12.81 7.35
N GLY A 286 -27.30 -12.42 6.14
CA GLY A 286 -28.40 -11.50 5.86
C GLY A 286 -28.00 -10.01 5.80
N GLN A 287 -26.80 -9.63 6.26
CA GLN A 287 -26.28 -8.27 6.12
C GLN A 287 -26.08 -7.91 4.65
N THR A 288 -26.37 -6.66 4.29
CA THR A 288 -26.06 -6.13 2.95
C THR A 288 -24.71 -5.44 2.99
N VAL A 289 -23.86 -5.74 2.01
CA VAL A 289 -22.51 -5.20 1.86
C VAL A 289 -22.43 -4.42 0.56
N ALA A 290 -21.85 -3.22 0.59
CA ALA A 290 -21.63 -2.42 -0.61
C ALA A 290 -20.37 -2.89 -1.36
N PRO A 291 -20.26 -2.64 -2.66
CA PRO A 291 -19.00 -2.84 -3.38
C PRO A 291 -17.87 -2.03 -2.74
N ALA A 292 -16.67 -2.62 -2.66
CA ALA A 292 -15.48 -2.07 -2.02
C ALA A 292 -15.59 -1.80 -0.51
N ASP A 293 -16.64 -2.30 0.14
CA ASP A 293 -16.79 -2.20 1.59
C ASP A 293 -15.76 -3.10 2.30
N ASN A 294 -15.19 -2.57 3.39
CA ASN A 294 -14.17 -3.26 4.17
C ASN A 294 -14.84 -4.18 5.20
N VAL A 295 -14.71 -5.48 4.99
CA VAL A 295 -15.41 -6.50 5.79
C VAL A 295 -14.52 -7.17 6.83
N GLY A 296 -13.21 -6.91 6.80
CA GLY A 296 -12.25 -7.40 7.79
C GLY A 296 -10.80 -7.12 7.38
N GLN A 297 -9.84 -7.60 8.17
CA GLN A 297 -8.42 -7.48 7.81
C GLN A 297 -7.66 -8.76 8.15
N VAL A 298 -6.59 -9.03 7.41
CA VAL A 298 -5.68 -10.16 7.66
C VAL A 298 -4.36 -9.61 8.14
N ASP A 299 -3.99 -9.97 9.35
CA ASP A 299 -2.76 -9.55 10.02
C ASP A 299 -1.68 -10.65 9.91
N SER A 300 -0.43 -10.23 9.69
CA SER A 300 0.71 -11.14 9.64
C SER A 300 0.98 -11.79 11.01
N GLU A 301 1.08 -13.12 11.05
CA GLU A 301 1.40 -13.86 12.28
C GLU A 301 2.91 -13.94 12.51
N GLY A 302 3.35 -13.80 13.77
CA GLY A 302 4.76 -13.98 14.17
C GLY A 302 5.69 -12.80 13.87
N SER A 303 5.19 -11.70 13.30
CA SER A 303 5.97 -10.48 13.09
C SER A 303 5.20 -9.25 13.58
N TYR A 304 5.73 -8.62 14.62
CA TYR A 304 5.13 -7.47 15.30
C TYR A 304 6.14 -6.32 15.39
N LYS A 305 5.64 -5.09 15.48
CA LYS A 305 6.42 -3.87 15.67
C LYS A 305 5.89 -3.09 16.88
#